data_AF-A0AAV8G1V1-F1
#
_entry.id   AF-A0AAV8G1V1-F1
#
_cell.length_a   1.000
_cell.length_b   1.000
_cell.length_c   1.000
_cell.angle_alpha   90.00
_cell.angle_beta   90.00
_cell.angle_gamma   90.00
#
_symmetry.space_group_name_H-M   'P 1'
#
loop_
_entity.id
_entity.type
_entity.pdbx_description
1 polymer ?
#
loop_
_entity_poly.entity_id
_entity_poly.type
_entity_poly.pdbx_seq_one_letter_code
_entity_poly.pdbx_strand_id
1 'polypeptide(L)'
;MSIISYCKTTYVFLVIKMYSLVIGSLGEDQSTATVEKISVSNSYFFNTTNGARIKTWQGDKGYVRSISYENIALSNVTNPIIIDQYYCLKESGCPAQENAVHISDVKYNNFWGTSSKDYAVTLNCSKTVACTDIHLTNINITTVASSVENTEAACINAYGEADGYLNTDMSCLHYSEIIKD
;
A
#
# COMPACT_ATOMS: atom_id res chain seq x y z
N MET A 1 -12.76 -3.12 -13.92
CA MET A 1 -13.09 -4.32 -13.13
C MET A 1 -13.29 -3.85 -11.70
N SER A 2 -14.53 -3.65 -11.27
CA SER A 2 -14.83 -3.22 -9.90
C SER A 2 -14.83 -4.45 -9.01
N ILE A 3 -13.90 -4.54 -8.06
CA ILE A 3 -13.93 -5.58 -7.04
C ILE A 3 -14.80 -5.04 -5.90
N ILE A 4 -16.12 -5.17 -6.05
CA ILE A 4 -17.05 -4.92 -4.95
C ILE A 4 -16.93 -6.12 -4.01
N SER A 5 -16.32 -5.93 -2.84
CA SER A 5 -16.21 -6.97 -1.82
C SER A 5 -17.07 -6.61 -0.62
N TYR A 6 -18.25 -7.23 -0.51
CA TYR A 6 -18.91 -7.40 0.78
C TYR A 6 -18.23 -8.58 1.47
N CYS A 7 -17.37 -8.30 2.45
CA CYS A 7 -16.58 -9.35 3.08
C CYS A 7 -16.76 -9.44 4.59
N LYS A 8 -17.56 -10.43 5.02
CA LYS A 8 -17.20 -11.21 6.21
C LYS A 8 -16.08 -12.16 5.78
N THR A 9 -14.84 -11.75 6.03
CA THR A 9 -13.64 -12.60 5.95
C THR A 9 -13.23 -13.05 4.53
N THR A 10 -12.82 -12.11 3.67
CA THR A 10 -11.91 -12.44 2.54
C THR A 10 -10.97 -11.25 2.30
N TYR A 11 -9.69 -11.57 2.18
CA TYR A 11 -8.59 -10.65 2.01
C TYR A 11 -8.62 -10.03 0.61
N VAL A 12 -8.81 -8.72 0.48
CA VAL A 12 -8.47 -8.00 -0.76
C VAL A 12 -6.95 -7.81 -0.77
N PHE A 13 -6.22 -8.86 -1.12
CA PHE A 13 -4.81 -8.72 -1.43
C PHE A 13 -4.67 -8.27 -2.89
N LEU A 14 -4.09 -7.09 -3.12
CA LEU A 14 -3.36 -6.89 -4.37
C LEU A 14 -2.03 -7.67 -4.25
N VAL A 15 -2.09 -8.99 -4.42
CA VAL A 15 -0.88 -9.79 -4.60
C VAL A 15 -0.47 -9.71 -6.07
N ILE A 16 0.48 -8.82 -6.40
CA ILE A 16 1.24 -8.97 -7.64
C ILE A 16 2.26 -10.08 -7.38
N LYS A 17 1.83 -11.33 -7.46
CA LYS A 17 2.72 -12.50 -7.55
C LYS A 17 2.39 -13.21 -8.85
N MET A 18 3.20 -12.92 -9.86
CA MET A 18 3.23 -13.67 -11.11
C MET A 18 3.83 -15.06 -10.80
N TYR A 19 2.96 -16.04 -10.59
CA TYR A 19 3.27 -17.41 -10.97
C TYR A 19 2.12 -17.90 -11.84
N SER A 20 2.50 -18.32 -13.03
CA SER A 20 1.70 -18.77 -14.15
C SER A 20 0.50 -19.64 -13.73
N LEU A 21 -0.72 -19.12 -13.90
CA LEU A 21 -1.86 -19.97 -14.24
C LEU A 21 -1.79 -20.17 -15.75
N VAL A 22 -1.24 -21.31 -16.14
CA VAL A 22 -0.88 -21.63 -17.53
C VAL A 22 -2.13 -21.65 -18.43
N ILE A 23 -2.21 -20.69 -19.33
CA ILE A 23 -2.58 -20.90 -20.73
C ILE A 23 -1.49 -20.25 -21.59
N GLY A 24 -0.59 -21.07 -22.14
CA GLY A 24 0.26 -20.78 -23.31
C GLY A 24 1.42 -19.79 -23.11
N SER A 25 2.62 -20.14 -23.59
CA SER A 25 3.84 -19.37 -23.29
C SER A 25 3.85 -17.98 -23.95
N LEU A 26 3.89 -16.95 -23.13
CA LEU A 26 4.45 -15.64 -23.51
C LEU A 26 5.32 -15.13 -22.36
N GLY A 27 6.62 -14.99 -22.62
CA GLY A 27 7.55 -14.19 -21.82
C GLY A 27 8.49 -14.93 -20.88
N GLU A 28 9.25 -15.91 -21.38
CA GLU A 28 10.68 -15.95 -21.04
C GLU A 28 11.25 -14.58 -21.52
N ASP A 29 11.92 -13.80 -20.66
CA ASP A 29 12.40 -12.39 -20.87
C ASP A 29 11.55 -11.25 -20.26
N GLN A 30 11.95 -10.74 -19.08
CA GLN A 30 11.65 -9.34 -18.68
C GLN A 30 10.15 -8.94 -18.68
N SER A 31 9.28 -9.81 -18.20
CA SER A 31 7.85 -9.54 -18.18
C SER A 31 7.52 -8.28 -17.34
N THR A 32 6.68 -7.40 -17.91
CA THR A 32 6.28 -6.12 -17.31
C THR A 32 4.94 -6.28 -16.61
N ALA A 33 4.84 -5.94 -15.33
CA ALA A 33 3.60 -6.01 -14.56
C ALA A 33 2.82 -4.70 -14.66
N THR A 34 1.56 -4.74 -15.07
CA THR A 34 0.70 -3.55 -15.16
C THR A 34 -0.62 -3.77 -14.42
N VAL A 35 -0.98 -2.83 -13.56
CA VAL A 35 -2.27 -2.80 -12.84
C VAL A 35 -2.79 -1.37 -12.85
N GLU A 36 -4.05 -1.18 -13.21
CA GLU A 36 -4.67 0.15 -13.11
C GLU A 36 -6.17 0.10 -12.83
N LYS A 37 -6.71 1.22 -12.33
CA LYS A 37 -8.15 1.47 -12.18
C LYS A 37 -8.85 0.45 -11.26
N ILE A 38 -8.24 0.22 -10.09
CA ILE A 38 -8.81 -0.62 -9.03
C ILE A 38 -9.46 0.29 -7.99
N SER A 39 -10.65 -0.10 -7.54
CA SER A 39 -11.34 0.55 -6.45
C SER A 39 -11.82 -0.50 -5.45
N VAL A 40 -11.52 -0.26 -4.17
CA VAL A 40 -11.93 -1.06 -3.02
C VAL A 40 -12.68 -0.12 -2.09
N SER A 41 -13.91 -0.47 -1.73
CA SER A 41 -14.71 0.42 -0.88
C SER A 41 -15.57 -0.33 0.13
N ASN A 42 -16.00 0.39 1.18
CA ASN A 42 -17.00 -0.07 2.15
C ASN A 42 -16.65 -1.44 2.77
N SER A 43 -15.40 -1.58 3.19
CA SER A 43 -14.83 -2.85 3.66
C SER A 43 -14.46 -2.78 5.14
N TYR A 44 -14.51 -3.93 5.81
CA TYR A 44 -14.12 -4.08 7.22
C TYR A 44 -13.06 -5.16 7.38
N PHE A 45 -11.96 -4.82 8.05
CA PHE A 45 -10.88 -5.75 8.38
C PHE A 45 -10.79 -5.95 9.90
N PHE A 46 -10.87 -7.20 10.35
CA PHE A 46 -10.85 -7.58 11.77
C PHE A 46 -9.79 -8.64 12.03
N ASN A 47 -8.90 -8.41 12.99
CA ASN A 47 -7.82 -9.33 13.37
C ASN A 47 -6.98 -9.82 12.17
N THR A 48 -6.73 -8.94 11.20
CA THR A 48 -5.93 -9.27 10.01
C THR A 48 -4.52 -8.72 10.13
N THR A 49 -3.57 -9.36 9.45
CA THR A 49 -2.21 -8.82 9.36
C THR A 49 -2.14 -7.54 8.53
N ASN A 50 -3.02 -7.36 7.54
CA ASN A 50 -3.01 -6.18 6.67
C ASN A 50 -4.43 -5.70 6.39
N GLY A 51 -4.59 -4.38 6.24
CA GLY A 51 -5.77 -3.75 5.67
C GLY A 51 -5.58 -3.52 4.17
N ALA A 52 -5.45 -2.25 3.77
CA ALA A 52 -5.19 -1.87 2.39
C ALA A 52 -3.70 -2.10 2.05
N ARG A 53 -3.41 -3.12 1.25
CA ARG A 53 -2.05 -3.52 0.88
C ARG A 53 -1.79 -3.48 -0.62
N ILE A 54 -0.72 -2.78 -1.01
CA ILE A 54 -0.06 -2.91 -2.31
C ILE A 54 1.31 -3.55 -2.07
N LYS A 55 1.65 -4.58 -2.85
CA LYS A 55 2.99 -5.19 -2.79
C LYS A 55 3.53 -5.48 -4.18
N THR A 56 4.81 -5.26 -4.38
CA THR A 56 5.52 -5.53 -5.65
C THR A 56 6.82 -6.27 -5.36
N TRP A 57 7.24 -7.13 -6.27
CA TRP A 57 8.56 -7.74 -6.16
C TRP A 57 9.66 -6.72 -6.36
N GLN A 58 10.73 -6.87 -5.59
CA GLN A 58 11.92 -6.06 -5.74
C GLN A 58 12.63 -6.41 -7.07
N GLY A 59 12.91 -5.41 -7.91
CA GLY A 59 13.56 -5.61 -9.22
C GLY A 59 12.61 -5.73 -10.42
N ASP A 60 11.31 -5.88 -10.19
CA ASP A 60 10.32 -5.95 -11.26
C ASP A 60 10.17 -4.61 -12.00
N LYS A 61 9.58 -4.66 -13.20
CA LYS A 61 9.31 -3.50 -14.05
C LYS A 61 7.83 -3.38 -14.34
N GLY A 62 7.36 -2.15 -14.58
CA GLY A 62 5.98 -1.85 -14.96
C GLY A 62 5.34 -0.79 -14.07
N TYR A 63 4.02 -0.82 -13.92
CA TYR A 63 3.29 0.20 -13.16
C TYR A 63 2.07 -0.32 -12.40
N VAL A 64 1.76 0.36 -11.29
CA VAL A 64 0.49 0.31 -10.58
C VAL A 64 -0.03 1.73 -10.49
N ARG A 65 -1.22 2.02 -11.03
CA ARG A 65 -1.78 3.38 -10.97
C ARG A 65 -3.29 3.47 -10.85
N SER A 66 -3.80 4.63 -10.43
CA SER A 66 -5.23 4.89 -10.30
C SER A 66 -5.91 3.84 -9.41
N ILE A 67 -5.40 3.72 -8.19
CA ILE A 67 -5.91 2.81 -7.17
C ILE A 67 -6.65 3.62 -6.11
N SER A 68 -7.83 3.18 -5.70
CA SER A 68 -8.62 3.84 -4.64
C SER A 68 -9.04 2.84 -3.56
N TYR A 69 -8.83 3.23 -2.31
CA TYR A 69 -9.39 2.60 -1.13
C TYR A 69 -10.26 3.61 -0.40
N GLU A 70 -11.54 3.30 -0.23
CA GLU A 70 -12.52 4.26 0.30
C GLU A 70 -13.41 3.64 1.38
N ASN A 71 -13.68 4.38 2.45
CA ASN A 71 -14.59 3.94 3.51
C ASN A 71 -14.19 2.59 4.13
N ILE A 72 -13.01 2.56 4.76
CA ILE A 72 -12.42 1.32 5.29
C ILE A 72 -12.43 1.33 6.81
N ALA A 73 -13.13 0.36 7.39
CA ALA A 73 -13.15 0.13 8.84
C ALA A 73 -12.11 -0.92 9.24
N LEU A 74 -11.44 -0.69 10.36
CA LEU A 74 -10.33 -1.52 10.85
C LEU A 74 -10.52 -1.88 12.32
N SER A 75 -10.18 -3.09 12.71
CA SER A 75 -10.13 -3.48 14.12
C SER A 75 -9.00 -4.47 14.36
N ASN A 76 -8.04 -4.06 15.18
CA ASN A 76 -6.88 -4.86 15.58
C ASN A 76 -6.09 -5.38 14.35
N VAL A 77 -5.84 -4.49 13.39
CA VAL A 77 -5.13 -4.81 12.13
C VAL A 77 -3.63 -4.51 12.28
N THR A 78 -2.74 -5.42 11.88
CA THR A 78 -1.29 -5.23 12.12
C THR A 78 -0.63 -4.18 11.23
N ASN A 79 -0.97 -4.14 9.93
CA ASN A 79 -0.50 -3.11 9.00
C ASN A 79 -1.73 -2.54 8.27
N PRO A 80 -2.39 -1.50 8.82
CA PRO A 80 -3.65 -1.00 8.28
C PRO A 80 -3.55 -0.50 6.84
N ILE A 81 -2.57 0.36 6.54
CA ILE A 81 -2.25 0.83 5.20
C ILE A 81 -0.78 0.51 4.91
N ILE A 82 -0.51 -0.23 3.83
CA ILE A 82 0.85 -0.63 3.50
C ILE A 82 1.14 -0.66 1.98
N ILE A 83 2.26 -0.04 1.59
CA ILE A 83 2.94 -0.27 0.32
C ILE A 83 4.29 -0.94 0.64
N ASP A 84 4.56 -2.08 0.01
CA ASP A 84 5.78 -2.85 0.22
C ASP A 84 6.41 -3.24 -1.13
N GLN A 85 7.46 -2.52 -1.52
CA GLN A 85 8.21 -2.79 -2.76
C GLN A 85 9.47 -3.64 -2.56
N TYR A 86 9.71 -4.14 -1.34
CA TYR A 86 10.87 -4.98 -1.01
C TYR A 86 10.50 -6.45 -0.88
N TYR A 87 9.36 -6.85 -1.43
CA TYR A 87 8.90 -8.22 -1.33
C TYR A 87 9.83 -9.16 -2.10
N CYS A 88 10.36 -10.16 -1.39
CA CYS A 88 11.13 -11.24 -2.01
C CYS A 88 11.09 -12.54 -1.17
N LEU A 89 11.53 -13.69 -1.75
CA LEU A 89 11.45 -15.01 -1.08
C LEU A 89 12.63 -15.33 -0.17
N LYS A 90 13.72 -14.58 -0.24
CA LYS A 90 14.93 -14.88 0.54
C LYS A 90 14.75 -14.35 1.96
N GLU A 91 14.87 -15.24 2.95
CA GLU A 91 14.79 -14.88 4.38
C GLU A 91 15.88 -13.87 4.79
N SER A 92 17.04 -13.92 4.13
CA SER A 92 18.14 -12.96 4.33
C SER A 92 17.89 -11.59 3.69
N GLY A 93 16.74 -11.37 3.06
CA GLY A 93 16.49 -10.24 2.17
C GLY A 93 17.13 -10.42 0.80
N CYS A 94 16.77 -9.53 -0.13
CA CYS A 94 17.28 -9.53 -1.49
C CYS A 94 18.28 -8.39 -1.71
N PRO A 95 19.29 -8.57 -2.59
CA PRO A 95 20.20 -7.50 -2.94
C PRO A 95 19.43 -6.30 -3.47
N ALA A 96 19.94 -5.09 -3.20
CA ALA A 96 19.40 -3.87 -3.78
C ALA A 96 19.21 -4.03 -5.30
N GLN A 97 18.08 -3.53 -5.81
CA GLN A 97 17.74 -3.59 -7.23
C GLN A 97 17.59 -2.17 -7.73
N GLU A 98 17.96 -1.95 -9.00
CA GLU A 98 17.85 -0.63 -9.63
C GLU A 98 16.45 -0.38 -10.19
N ASN A 99 15.74 -1.45 -10.57
CA ASN A 99 14.39 -1.39 -11.11
C ASN A 99 13.34 -1.64 -10.01
N ALA A 100 12.18 -1.00 -10.16
CA ALA A 100 10.98 -1.35 -9.43
C ALA A 100 9.74 -0.94 -10.25
N VAL A 101 8.61 -1.56 -9.92
CA VAL A 101 7.30 -1.18 -10.46
C VAL A 101 6.97 0.24 -9.98
N HIS A 102 6.60 1.13 -10.90
CA HIS A 102 6.25 2.50 -10.52
C HIS A 102 4.82 2.54 -9.95
N ILE A 103 4.67 3.04 -8.73
CA ILE A 103 3.36 3.18 -8.05
C ILE A 103 2.98 4.66 -8.05
N SER A 104 1.83 5.00 -8.63
CA SER A 104 1.36 6.38 -8.77
C SER A 104 -0.16 6.49 -8.60
N ASP A 105 -0.69 7.68 -8.29
CA ASP A 105 -2.14 7.95 -8.21
C ASP A 105 -2.86 6.91 -7.34
N VAL A 106 -2.47 6.83 -6.07
CA VAL A 106 -3.06 5.93 -5.08
C VAL A 106 -3.76 6.76 -4.01
N LYS A 107 -5.05 6.50 -3.83
CA LYS A 107 -5.90 7.23 -2.90
C LYS A 107 -6.35 6.33 -1.76
N TYR A 108 -6.11 6.79 -0.54
CA TYR A 108 -6.62 6.21 0.69
C TYR A 108 -7.52 7.26 1.34
N ASN A 109 -8.83 7.02 1.33
CA ASN A 109 -9.81 7.98 1.81
C ASN A 109 -10.73 7.35 2.85
N ASN A 110 -10.91 8.06 3.97
CA ASN A 110 -11.84 7.70 5.04
C ASN A 110 -11.55 6.31 5.63
N PHE A 111 -10.47 6.24 6.41
CA PHE A 111 -10.08 5.04 7.16
C PHE A 111 -10.34 5.28 8.64
N TRP A 112 -10.95 4.32 9.33
CA TRP A 112 -11.16 4.43 10.78
C TRP A 112 -11.02 3.12 11.54
N GLY A 113 -10.66 3.22 12.82
CA GLY A 113 -10.63 2.10 13.76
C GLY A 113 -9.26 1.87 14.37
N THR A 114 -8.81 0.61 14.52
CA THR A 114 -7.61 0.29 15.33
C THR A 114 -6.53 -0.53 14.64
N SER A 115 -5.27 -0.12 14.85
CA SER A 115 -4.05 -0.87 14.57
C SER A 115 -3.61 -1.68 15.80
N SER A 116 -3.02 -2.85 15.57
CA SER A 116 -2.39 -3.64 16.64
C SER A 116 -0.93 -3.24 16.94
N LYS A 117 -0.42 -2.21 16.25
CA LYS A 117 0.91 -1.61 16.43
C LYS A 117 0.78 -0.09 16.51
N ASP A 118 1.85 0.60 16.89
CA ASP A 118 1.89 2.07 16.90
C ASP A 118 1.85 2.67 15.47
N TYR A 119 2.19 1.88 14.45
CA TYR A 119 2.12 2.30 13.05
C TYR A 119 0.76 2.04 12.42
N ALA A 120 0.18 3.05 11.77
CA ALA A 120 -1.02 2.93 10.96
C ALA A 120 -0.72 2.90 9.45
N VAL A 121 0.35 3.58 9.04
CA VAL A 121 0.72 3.75 7.63
C VAL A 121 2.18 3.36 7.42
N THR A 122 2.45 2.56 6.40
CA THR A 122 3.81 2.15 6.03
C THR A 122 3.97 2.18 4.52
N LEU A 123 4.75 3.13 4.00
CA LEU A 123 4.98 3.33 2.57
C LEU A 123 6.45 3.02 2.25
N ASN A 124 6.76 1.75 2.07
CA ASN A 124 8.12 1.28 1.79
C ASN A 124 8.35 1.19 0.28
N CYS A 125 8.60 2.32 -0.36
CA CYS A 125 8.88 2.40 -1.79
C CYS A 125 10.35 2.15 -2.11
N SER A 126 10.63 1.76 -3.35
CA SER A 126 12.00 1.54 -3.84
C SER A 126 12.82 2.82 -3.71
N LYS A 127 14.11 2.69 -3.35
CA LYS A 127 15.02 3.85 -3.29
C LYS A 127 15.29 4.49 -4.66
N THR A 128 15.10 3.74 -5.75
CA THR A 128 15.40 4.20 -7.12
C THR A 128 14.16 4.63 -7.90
N VAL A 129 12.98 4.12 -7.53
CA VAL A 129 11.70 4.47 -8.17
C VAL A 129 10.72 4.83 -7.07
N ALA A 130 10.42 6.12 -6.94
CA ALA A 130 9.54 6.64 -5.91
C ALA A 130 8.08 6.21 -6.14
N CYS A 131 7.33 6.09 -5.03
CA CYS A 131 5.87 6.17 -5.12
C CYS A 131 5.49 7.65 -5.20
N THR A 132 4.61 8.00 -6.13
CA THR A 132 4.20 9.39 -6.37
C THR A 132 2.68 9.54 -6.34
N ASP A 133 2.18 10.76 -6.17
CA ASP A 133 0.75 11.07 -6.12
C ASP A 133 -0.03 10.15 -5.16
N ILE A 134 0.53 9.94 -3.96
CA ILE A 134 -0.12 9.22 -2.87
C ILE A 134 -0.99 10.20 -2.08
N HIS A 135 -2.30 9.97 -2.02
CA HIS A 135 -3.22 10.84 -1.29
C HIS A 135 -3.80 10.09 -0.09
N LEU A 136 -3.63 10.65 1.10
CA LEU A 136 -4.12 10.13 2.37
C LEU A 136 -5.07 11.15 3.02
N THR A 137 -6.37 10.88 2.91
CA THR A 137 -7.40 11.82 3.37
C THR A 137 -8.25 11.17 4.45
N ASN A 138 -8.48 11.88 5.56
CA ASN A 138 -9.33 11.40 6.66
C ASN A 138 -8.87 10.04 7.21
N ILE A 139 -7.65 9.97 7.73
CA ILE A 139 -7.06 8.77 8.33
C ILE A 139 -7.20 8.87 9.85
N ASN A 140 -8.15 8.11 10.41
CA ASN A 140 -8.50 8.09 11.82
C ASN A 140 -8.25 6.70 12.44
N ILE A 141 -6.99 6.31 12.56
CA ILE A 141 -6.59 4.99 13.06
C ILE A 141 -5.85 5.17 14.38
N THR A 142 -6.38 4.60 15.46
CA THR A 142 -5.70 4.58 16.77
C THR A 142 -4.95 3.27 16.97
N THR A 143 -4.07 3.21 17.97
CA THR A 143 -3.39 1.97 18.33
C THR A 143 -3.98 1.34 19.59
N VAL A 144 -3.98 0.01 19.65
CA VAL A 144 -4.24 -0.75 20.88
C VAL A 144 -2.95 -1.22 21.57
N ALA A 145 -1.78 -0.91 21.00
CA ALA A 145 -0.49 -1.37 21.50
C ALA A 145 0.09 -0.49 22.63
N SER A 146 -0.26 0.80 22.64
CA SER A 146 0.23 1.77 23.62
C SER A 146 -0.90 2.60 24.22
N SER A 147 -0.59 3.38 25.27
CA SER A 147 -1.56 4.28 25.92
C SER A 147 -1.73 5.61 25.18
N VAL A 148 -0.98 5.82 24.09
CA VAL A 148 -1.11 6.99 23.22
C VAL A 148 -2.09 6.64 22.12
N GLU A 149 -3.16 7.41 21.95
CA GLU A 149 -4.18 7.10 20.94
C GLU A 149 -3.68 7.35 19.50
N ASN A 150 -2.76 8.29 19.33
CA ASN A 150 -2.21 8.65 18.02
C ASN A 150 -1.29 7.54 17.49
N THR A 151 -1.25 7.42 16.16
CA THR A 151 -0.40 6.48 15.44
C THR A 151 0.71 7.18 14.67
N GLU A 152 1.73 6.42 14.26
CA GLU A 152 2.83 6.90 13.43
C GLU A 152 2.70 6.40 11.99
N ALA A 153 3.30 7.15 11.06
CA ALA A 153 3.57 6.68 9.71
C ALA A 153 5.07 6.46 9.50
N ALA A 154 5.42 5.48 8.67
CA ALA A 154 6.77 5.27 8.18
C ALA A 154 6.78 5.34 6.65
N CYS A 155 7.67 6.14 6.08
CA CYS A 155 7.73 6.38 4.65
C CYS A 155 9.18 6.26 4.15
N ILE A 156 9.36 5.62 2.99
CA ILE A 156 10.62 5.56 2.27
C ILE A 156 10.32 5.90 0.81
N ASN A 157 10.92 6.98 0.31
CA ASN A 157 10.81 7.43 -1.09
C ASN A 157 9.36 7.51 -1.61
N ALA A 158 8.48 8.06 -0.78
CA ALA A 158 7.06 8.22 -1.07
C ALA A 158 6.70 9.71 -1.08
N TYR A 159 5.97 10.11 -2.11
CA TYR A 159 5.58 11.50 -2.34
C TYR A 159 4.09 11.61 -2.55
N GLY A 160 3.49 12.65 -1.98
CA GLY A 160 2.06 12.78 -1.91
C GLY A 160 1.60 13.86 -0.94
N GLU A 161 0.33 13.76 -0.58
CA GLU A 161 -0.35 14.72 0.28
C GLU A 161 -1.18 13.98 1.32
N ALA A 162 -1.22 14.54 2.53
CA ALA A 162 -2.11 14.08 3.58
C ALA A 162 -2.96 15.26 4.08
N ASP A 163 -4.27 15.08 4.13
CA ASP A 163 -5.21 16.14 4.46
C ASP A 163 -6.46 15.63 5.24
N GLY A 164 -7.33 16.58 5.60
CA GLY A 164 -8.52 16.30 6.40
C GLY A 164 -8.20 15.99 7.86
N TYR A 165 -8.99 15.10 8.47
CA TYR A 165 -8.73 14.66 9.84
C TYR A 165 -7.66 13.57 9.87
N LEU A 166 -6.54 13.83 10.55
CA LEU A 166 -5.43 12.90 10.70
C LEU A 166 -5.07 12.76 12.17
N ASN A 167 -5.12 11.54 12.70
CA ASN A 167 -4.56 11.20 14.02
C ASN A 167 -3.27 10.36 13.89
N THR A 168 -2.78 10.21 12.66
CA THR A 168 -1.49 9.61 12.34
C THR A 168 -0.49 10.71 11.99
N ASP A 169 0.71 10.68 12.57
CA ASP A 169 1.79 11.59 12.17
C ASP A 169 2.30 11.23 10.76
N MET A 170 2.03 12.12 9.79
CA MET A 170 2.37 11.96 8.37
C MET A 170 3.62 12.75 7.95
N SER A 171 4.43 13.22 8.89
CA SER A 171 5.63 14.04 8.61
C SER A 171 6.66 13.35 7.69
N CYS A 172 6.60 12.03 7.52
CA CYS A 172 7.48 11.28 6.63
C CYS A 172 7.09 11.35 5.13
N LEU A 173 5.86 11.78 4.79
CA LEU A 173 5.39 11.85 3.41
C LEU A 173 5.86 13.16 2.78
N HIS A 174 6.65 13.07 1.70
CA HIS A 174 7.17 14.25 1.02
C HIS A 174 6.16 14.84 0.04
N TYR A 175 6.15 16.16 -0.12
CA TYR A 175 5.22 16.82 -1.03
C TYR A 175 5.55 16.54 -2.51
N SER A 176 4.53 16.34 -3.35
CA SER A 176 4.67 15.89 -4.74
C SER A 176 5.25 16.93 -5.71
N GLU A 177 5.26 18.23 -5.38
CA GLU A 177 5.82 19.27 -6.25
C GLU A 177 7.34 19.19 -6.45
N ILE A 178 8.05 18.38 -5.65
CA ILE A 178 9.52 18.28 -5.70
C ILE A 178 10.01 17.43 -6.90
N ILE A 179 9.14 16.71 -7.63
CA ILE A 179 9.54 15.77 -8.72
C ILE A 179 9.19 16.29 -10.13
N LYS A 180 8.89 17.58 -10.31
CA LYS A 180 8.56 18.13 -11.64
C LYS A 180 9.75 18.62 -12.49
N ASP A 181 11.00 18.35 -12.08
CA ASP A 181 12.22 18.74 -12.81
C ASP A 181 13.00 17.55 -13.38
#